data_AF-A0A3R9V1B4-F1
#
_entry.id   AF-A0A3R9V1B4-F1
#
_cell.length_a   1.000
_cell.length_b   1.000
_cell.length_c   1.000
_cell.angle_alpha   90.00
_cell.angle_beta   90.00
_cell.angle_gamma   90.00
#
_symmetry.space_group_name_H-M   'P 1'
#
loop_
_entity.id
_entity.type
_entity.pdbx_description
1 polymer ?
#
loop_
_entity_poly.entity_id
_entity_poly.type
_entity_poly.pdbx_seq_one_letter_code
_entity_poly.pdbx_strand_id
1 'polypeptide(L)'
;MAVVQDKALQQLTDATALAQALTPHALLLVTGTHDLEYERVDSVRQLRVVRTTLAEPLFAPRRRQGAWNQVTPTPTRTEFCWDDESTEPVWIDVTAELEIDVVAETDPGGLESVVTRAIGAYRTLDEFRAHFTYLDLDAFMAAHGLTTVEDLREAGEYLRTEVRLRRPPPFDPADPDNVRTVAVTAAVLVSDPTDVKAALRAAGLVAAAARDRPLPPSTFGVRTAPYAPVAAFTPHPQAANQALTKPEITTLLTGAGIAPLFLT
;
A
#
# COMPACT_ATOMS: atom_id res chain seq x y z
N MET A 1 -15.08 14.87 26.39
CA MET A 1 -14.31 14.21 25.31
C MET A 1 -12.94 13.75 25.78
N ALA A 2 -12.11 14.59 26.41
CA ALA A 2 -10.74 14.22 26.85
C ALA A 2 -10.64 12.89 27.64
N VAL A 3 -11.46 12.70 28.69
CA VAL A 3 -11.42 11.48 29.53
C VAL A 3 -11.73 10.18 28.75
N VAL A 4 -12.52 10.24 27.69
CA VAL A 4 -12.85 9.08 26.85
C VAL A 4 -11.68 8.74 25.91
N GLN A 5 -10.99 9.76 25.41
CA GLN A 5 -9.77 9.59 24.61
C GLN A 5 -8.63 9.02 25.47
N ASP A 6 -8.47 9.47 26.71
CA ASP A 6 -7.44 8.93 27.61
C ASP A 6 -7.63 7.43 27.90
N LYS A 7 -8.89 6.99 28.12
CA LYS A 7 -9.22 5.57 28.28
C LYS A 7 -8.98 4.76 27.01
N ALA A 8 -9.27 5.33 25.85
CA ALA A 8 -9.00 4.70 24.56
C ALA A 8 -7.50 4.51 24.35
N LEU A 9 -6.70 5.55 24.61
CA LEU A 9 -5.23 5.46 24.56
C LEU A 9 -4.70 4.41 25.53
N GLN A 10 -5.25 4.35 26.76
CA GLN A 10 -4.88 3.31 27.72
C GLN A 10 -5.14 1.90 27.17
N GLN A 11 -6.30 1.63 26.56
CA GLN A 11 -6.58 0.33 25.95
C GLN A 11 -5.66 0.02 24.78
N LEU A 12 -5.34 1.01 23.96
CA LEU A 12 -4.43 0.86 22.81
C LEU A 12 -2.97 0.64 23.22
N THR A 13 -2.58 0.92 24.47
CA THR A 13 -1.26 0.57 25.00
C THR A 13 -1.12 -0.87 25.45
N ASP A 14 -2.23 -1.58 25.67
CA ASP A 14 -2.19 -3.02 25.96
C ASP A 14 -1.91 -3.79 24.66
N ALA A 15 -0.66 -4.25 24.52
CA ALA A 15 -0.20 -4.99 23.36
C ALA A 15 -1.04 -6.25 23.07
N THR A 16 -1.54 -6.93 24.11
CA THR A 16 -2.32 -8.16 23.94
C THR A 16 -3.73 -7.84 23.47
N ALA A 17 -4.38 -6.87 24.10
CA ALA A 17 -5.71 -6.42 23.70
C ALA A 17 -5.70 -5.83 22.28
N LEU A 18 -4.69 -5.01 21.96
CA LEU A 18 -4.51 -4.46 20.61
C LEU A 18 -4.27 -5.55 19.57
N ALA A 19 -3.41 -6.53 19.87
CA ALA A 19 -3.16 -7.65 18.95
C ALA A 19 -4.45 -8.46 18.67
N GLN A 20 -5.22 -8.76 19.71
CA GLN A 20 -6.50 -9.47 19.57
C GLN A 20 -7.50 -8.68 18.73
N ALA A 21 -7.59 -7.37 18.95
CA ALA A 21 -8.48 -6.49 18.21
C ALA A 21 -8.07 -6.32 16.73
N LEU A 22 -6.77 -6.35 16.41
CA LEU A 22 -6.25 -6.24 15.05
C LEU A 22 -6.21 -7.56 14.28
N THR A 23 -6.24 -8.70 14.96
CA THR A 23 -6.15 -10.03 14.33
C THR A 23 -7.17 -10.24 13.19
N PRO A 24 -8.45 -9.86 13.32
CA PRO A 24 -9.43 -9.97 12.23
C PRO A 24 -9.07 -9.14 10.97
N HIS A 25 -8.22 -8.13 11.12
CA HIS A 25 -7.79 -7.21 10.06
C HIS A 25 -6.35 -7.47 9.59
N ALA A 26 -5.68 -8.50 10.09
CA ALA A 26 -4.26 -8.74 9.81
C ALA A 26 -3.94 -8.81 8.31
N LEU A 27 -4.77 -9.49 7.52
CA LEU A 27 -4.58 -9.55 6.05
C LEU A 27 -4.69 -8.16 5.41
N LEU A 28 -5.66 -7.33 5.83
CA LEU A 28 -5.83 -5.96 5.35
C LEU A 28 -4.61 -5.09 5.71
N LEU A 29 -4.03 -5.27 6.89
CA LEU A 29 -2.85 -4.54 7.32
C LEU A 29 -1.62 -4.90 6.45
N VAL A 30 -1.47 -6.18 6.10
CA VAL A 30 -0.41 -6.66 5.21
C VAL A 30 -0.60 -6.10 3.80
N THR A 31 -1.77 -6.32 3.19
CA THR A 31 -2.04 -5.88 1.79
C THR A 31 -2.14 -4.36 1.65
N GLY A 32 -2.45 -3.64 2.73
CA GLY A 32 -2.43 -2.18 2.77
C GLY A 32 -1.02 -1.58 2.80
N THR A 33 0.01 -2.37 3.12
CA THR A 33 1.41 -1.90 3.21
C THR A 33 2.37 -2.59 2.26
N HIS A 34 1.98 -3.73 1.71
CA HIS A 34 2.79 -4.55 0.82
C HIS A 34 2.03 -4.85 -0.47
N ASP A 35 2.72 -4.69 -1.59
CA ASP A 35 2.32 -5.27 -2.86
C ASP A 35 2.84 -6.71 -2.95
N LEU A 36 1.94 -7.64 -3.26
CA LEU A 36 2.16 -9.08 -3.21
C LEU A 36 2.19 -9.67 -4.63
N GLU A 37 2.92 -9.03 -5.55
CA GLU A 37 2.94 -9.38 -6.98
C GLU A 37 3.22 -10.88 -7.23
N TYR A 38 4.07 -11.51 -6.41
CA TYR A 38 4.49 -12.91 -6.55
C TYR A 38 4.10 -13.79 -5.35
N GLU A 39 3.26 -13.28 -4.45
CA GLU A 39 2.93 -13.96 -3.21
C GLU A 39 1.43 -13.93 -2.96
N ARG A 40 0.89 -15.05 -2.47
CA ARG A 40 -0.50 -15.12 -2.03
C ARG A 40 -0.54 -15.53 -0.57
N VAL A 41 -1.08 -14.66 0.28
CA VAL A 41 -1.38 -15.04 1.67
C VAL A 41 -2.55 -16.01 1.67
N ASP A 42 -2.33 -17.21 2.21
CA ASP A 42 -3.36 -18.21 2.44
C ASP A 42 -4.08 -17.96 3.77
N SER A 43 -3.30 -17.80 4.84
CA SER A 43 -3.83 -17.65 6.19
C SER A 43 -2.88 -16.83 7.09
N VAL A 44 -3.46 -16.25 8.14
CA VAL A 44 -2.71 -15.58 9.20
C VAL A 44 -2.66 -16.51 10.41
N ARG A 45 -1.45 -16.85 10.88
CA ARG A 45 -1.26 -17.70 12.06
C ARG A 45 -1.31 -16.89 13.34
N GLN A 46 -0.60 -15.77 13.36
CA GLN A 46 -0.45 -14.96 14.57
C GLN A 46 -0.19 -13.50 14.21
N LEU A 47 -0.68 -12.60 15.06
CA LEU A 47 -0.31 -11.20 15.07
C LEU A 47 0.23 -10.85 16.46
N ARG A 48 1.37 -10.17 16.52
CA ARG A 48 2.00 -9.68 17.74
C ARG A 48 2.25 -8.18 17.64
N VAL A 49 2.02 -7.45 18.73
CA VAL A 49 2.44 -6.05 18.86
C VAL A 49 3.80 -6.05 19.53
N VAL A 50 4.82 -5.61 18.81
CA VAL A 50 6.21 -5.53 19.30
C VAL A 50 6.40 -4.29 20.15
N ARG A 51 5.86 -3.16 19.68
CA ARG A 51 6.03 -1.86 20.32
C ARG A 51 4.84 -0.95 20.02
N THR A 52 4.47 -0.14 21.01
CA THR A 52 3.53 0.96 20.84
C THR A 52 4.21 2.29 21.17
N THR A 53 3.91 3.32 20.39
CA THR A 53 4.36 4.70 20.64
C THR A 53 3.14 5.60 20.57
N LEU A 54 2.95 6.43 21.60
CA LEU A 54 1.82 7.36 21.68
C LEU A 54 2.18 8.72 21.09
N ALA A 55 1.21 9.37 20.47
CA ALA A 55 1.29 10.74 19.97
C ALA A 55 2.56 10.96 19.13
N GLU A 56 2.69 10.23 18.02
CA GLU A 56 3.82 10.40 17.09
C GLU A 56 3.51 11.52 16.08
N PRO A 57 4.34 12.58 16.00
CA PRO A 57 4.18 13.60 14.97
C PRO A 57 4.74 13.10 13.64
N LEU A 58 3.97 13.17 12.55
CA LEU A 58 4.43 12.76 11.22
C LEU A 58 5.51 13.68 10.65
N PHE A 59 5.54 14.93 11.07
CA PHE A 59 6.62 15.85 10.79
C PHE A 59 6.97 16.59 12.07
N ALA A 60 8.26 16.83 12.30
CA ALA A 60 8.65 17.78 13.33
C ALA A 60 7.98 19.13 13.03
N PRO A 61 7.43 19.84 14.03
CA PRO A 61 6.90 21.18 13.86
C PRO A 61 7.98 22.06 13.22
N ARG A 62 7.81 22.41 11.93
CA ARG A 62 8.79 23.24 11.22
C ARG A 62 8.39 24.69 11.37
N ARG A 63 9.10 25.44 12.19
CA ARG A 63 9.03 26.91 12.15
C ARG A 63 9.73 27.38 10.88
N ARG A 64 8.97 27.92 9.92
CA ARG A 64 9.55 28.58 8.73
C ARG A 64 9.81 30.04 9.07
N GLN A 65 11.07 30.36 9.31
CA GLN A 65 11.52 31.74 9.48
C GLN A 65 12.26 32.18 8.21
N GLY A 66 11.86 33.31 7.65
CA GLY A 66 12.51 33.90 6.49
C GLY A 66 12.53 35.43 6.59
N ALA A 67 13.60 36.04 6.08
CA ALA A 67 13.70 37.48 5.91
C ALA A 67 13.80 37.78 4.41
N TRP A 68 12.88 38.59 3.89
CA TRP A 68 12.98 39.14 2.55
C TRP A 68 13.52 40.56 2.62
N ASN A 69 14.66 40.78 1.96
CA ASN A 69 15.34 42.08 1.89
C ASN A 69 15.32 42.56 0.43
N GLN A 70 14.68 43.70 0.19
CA GLN A 70 14.77 44.39 -1.09
C GLN A 70 15.64 45.64 -0.95
N VAL A 71 16.71 45.73 -1.73
CA VAL A 71 17.56 46.93 -1.81
C VAL A 71 17.20 47.69 -3.09
N THR A 72 16.31 48.66 -2.97
CA THR A 72 16.02 49.66 -4.03
C THR A 72 16.87 50.91 -3.79
N PRO A 73 17.18 51.72 -4.82
CA PRO A 73 18.05 52.90 -4.70
C PRO A 73 17.33 54.12 -4.07
N THR A 74 16.66 53.92 -2.95
CA THR A 74 15.99 54.94 -2.11
C THR A 74 16.28 54.64 -0.63
N PRO A 75 16.25 55.65 0.28
CA PRO A 75 16.79 55.51 1.64
C PRO A 75 15.94 54.66 2.60
N THR A 76 14.96 53.90 2.10
CA THR A 76 14.05 53.08 2.88
C THR A 76 14.41 51.61 2.73
N ARG A 77 14.97 51.02 3.79
CA ARG A 77 15.15 49.57 3.93
C ARG A 77 13.83 48.95 4.38
N THR A 78 13.25 48.07 3.57
CA THR A 78 12.11 47.26 3.98
C THR A 78 12.59 45.86 4.31
N GLU A 79 12.42 45.48 5.57
CA GLU A 79 12.67 44.13 6.06
C GLU A 79 11.32 43.46 6.30
N PHE A 80 11.04 42.40 5.56
CA PHE A 80 9.84 41.60 5.77
C PHE A 80 10.24 40.30 6.46
N CYS A 81 9.88 40.19 7.73
CA CYS A 81 9.94 38.95 8.48
C CYS A 81 8.57 38.27 8.36
N TRP A 82 8.54 37.02 7.88
CA TRP A 82 7.38 36.17 8.08
C TRP A 82 7.70 35.08 9.10
N ASP A 83 6.76 34.86 10.00
CA ASP A 83 6.57 33.61 10.74
C ASP A 83 5.32 33.00 10.10
N ASP A 84 5.49 31.98 9.26
CA ASP A 84 4.34 31.22 8.76
C ASP A 84 3.93 30.25 9.88
N GLU A 85 2.67 30.27 10.30
CA GLU A 85 2.13 29.24 11.18
C GLU A 85 2.28 27.92 10.43
N SER A 86 3.20 27.08 10.90
CA SER A 86 3.30 25.73 10.36
C SER A 86 1.92 25.10 10.44
N THR A 87 1.45 24.53 9.33
CA THR A 87 0.28 23.64 9.36
C THR A 87 0.39 22.74 10.57
N GLU A 88 -0.65 22.70 11.42
CA GLU A 88 -0.64 21.92 12.65
C GLU A 88 -0.11 20.52 12.33
N PRO A 89 0.88 20.01 13.10
CA PRO A 89 1.49 18.74 12.79
C PRO A 89 0.41 17.65 12.72
N VAL A 90 0.45 16.82 11.69
CA VAL A 90 -0.41 15.65 11.62
C VAL A 90 0.11 14.64 12.65
N TRP A 91 -0.74 14.29 13.61
CA TRP A 91 -0.42 13.34 14.67
C TRP A 91 -0.99 11.96 14.36
N ILE A 92 -0.25 10.94 14.75
CA ILE A 92 -0.76 9.59 14.91
C ILE A 92 -0.96 9.37 16.41
N ASP A 93 -2.17 9.00 16.82
CA ASP A 93 -2.49 8.81 18.24
C ASP A 93 -1.69 7.64 18.83
N VAL A 94 -1.63 6.51 18.12
CA VAL A 94 -0.78 5.37 18.46
C VAL A 94 -0.15 4.78 17.21
N THR A 95 1.18 4.71 17.20
CA THR A 95 1.92 3.89 16.25
C THR A 95 2.18 2.53 16.88
N ALA A 96 1.77 1.44 16.22
CA ALA A 96 2.02 0.08 16.68
C ALA A 96 2.91 -0.67 15.67
N GLU A 97 4.08 -1.12 16.10
CA GLU A 97 4.93 -2.03 15.34
C GLU A 97 4.41 -3.46 15.53
N LEU A 98 4.08 -4.11 14.42
CA LEU A 98 3.43 -5.41 14.37
C LEU A 98 4.33 -6.44 13.68
N GLU A 99 4.31 -7.65 14.20
CA GLU A 99 4.78 -8.84 13.48
C GLU A 99 3.59 -9.73 13.18
N ILE A 100 3.39 -10.05 11.91
CA ILE A 100 2.29 -10.87 11.43
C ILE A 100 2.87 -12.13 10.80
N ASP A 101 2.67 -13.27 11.46
CA ASP A 101 3.06 -14.57 10.94
C ASP A 101 1.97 -15.03 9.96
N VAL A 102 2.33 -15.10 8.68
CA VAL A 102 1.46 -15.52 7.59
C VAL A 102 1.93 -16.85 7.00
N VAL A 103 0.99 -17.65 6.51
CA VAL A 103 1.28 -18.74 5.57
C VAL A 103 1.05 -18.18 4.19
N ALA A 104 2.08 -18.19 3.35
CA ALA A 104 2.01 -17.65 2.01
C ALA A 104 2.53 -18.64 0.97
N GLU A 105 1.84 -18.67 -0.15
CA GLU A 105 2.28 -19.32 -1.37
C GLU A 105 3.14 -18.30 -2.14
N THR A 106 4.45 -18.53 -2.21
CA THR A 106 5.34 -17.75 -3.07
C THR A 106 5.43 -18.44 -4.42
N ASP A 107 5.11 -17.74 -5.51
CA ASP A 107 5.39 -18.25 -6.85
C ASP A 107 6.92 -18.35 -6.99
N PRO A 108 7.48 -19.56 -7.12
CA PRO A 108 8.92 -19.72 -7.23
C PRO A 108 9.50 -19.14 -8.52
N GLY A 109 8.67 -18.60 -9.43
CA GLY A 109 9.10 -17.71 -10.51
C GLY A 109 10.29 -18.27 -11.27
N GLY A 110 10.06 -19.29 -12.09
CA GLY A 110 11.15 -20.00 -12.77
C GLY A 110 10.93 -20.04 -14.26
N LEU A 111 11.96 -19.70 -15.05
CA LEU A 111 12.00 -20.07 -16.45
C LEU A 111 12.39 -21.55 -16.55
N GLU A 112 11.52 -22.37 -17.14
CA GLU A 112 11.85 -23.75 -17.51
C GLU A 112 12.70 -23.75 -18.78
N SER A 113 12.32 -22.94 -19.76
CA SER A 113 13.09 -22.79 -21.00
C SER A 113 12.81 -21.46 -21.67
N VAL A 114 13.85 -20.87 -22.27
CA VAL A 114 13.72 -19.79 -23.24
C VAL A 114 14.25 -20.31 -24.57
N VAL A 115 13.39 -20.33 -25.58
CA VAL A 115 13.77 -20.78 -26.93
C VAL A 115 13.50 -19.66 -27.91
N THR A 116 14.56 -19.09 -28.46
CA THR A 116 14.47 -18.10 -29.54
C THR A 116 14.68 -18.80 -30.88
N ARG A 117 13.74 -18.61 -31.81
CA ARG A 117 13.79 -19.15 -33.17
C ARG A 117 13.59 -18.02 -34.17
N ALA A 118 14.40 -18.02 -35.23
CA ALA A 118 14.16 -17.15 -36.37
C ALA A 118 12.93 -17.64 -37.16
N ILE A 119 12.08 -16.71 -37.56
CA ILE A 119 10.97 -16.97 -38.49
C ILE A 119 11.45 -16.54 -39.88
N GLY A 120 11.88 -17.51 -40.69
CA GLY A 120 12.40 -17.24 -42.04
C GLY A 120 11.53 -17.73 -43.20
N ALA A 121 10.51 -18.55 -42.93
CA ALA A 121 9.73 -19.22 -43.96
C ALA A 121 8.21 -19.00 -43.78
N TYR A 122 7.70 -17.91 -44.34
CA TYR A 122 6.27 -17.62 -44.48
C TYR A 122 5.99 -17.00 -45.85
N ARG A 123 4.87 -17.37 -46.47
CA ARG A 123 4.42 -16.92 -47.80
C ARG A 123 3.21 -16.00 -47.73
N THR A 124 2.51 -15.99 -46.60
CA THR A 124 1.32 -15.16 -46.39
C THR A 124 1.36 -14.49 -45.02
N LEU A 125 0.55 -13.42 -44.85
CA LEU A 125 0.40 -12.76 -43.54
C LEU A 125 -0.26 -13.70 -42.52
N ASP A 126 -1.16 -14.58 -42.96
CA ASP A 126 -1.79 -15.57 -42.08
C ASP A 126 -0.80 -16.62 -41.58
N GLU A 127 0.14 -17.06 -42.44
CA GLU A 127 1.23 -17.94 -42.02
C GLU A 127 2.15 -17.25 -41.01
N PHE A 128 2.47 -15.97 -41.24
CA PHE A 128 3.24 -15.18 -40.28
C PHE A 128 2.51 -15.03 -38.94
N ARG A 129 1.21 -14.69 -38.97
CA ARG A 129 0.34 -14.56 -37.80
C ARG A 129 0.28 -15.89 -37.01
N ALA A 130 0.20 -17.02 -37.69
CA ALA A 130 0.15 -18.34 -37.05
C ALA A 130 1.40 -18.66 -36.22
N HIS A 131 2.54 -18.00 -36.47
CA HIS A 131 3.72 -18.15 -35.63
C HIS A 131 3.63 -17.44 -34.28
N PHE A 132 2.66 -16.54 -34.08
CA PHE A 132 2.52 -15.77 -32.84
C PHE A 132 1.11 -15.92 -32.26
N THR A 133 1.01 -16.45 -31.04
CA THR A 133 -0.29 -16.65 -30.38
C THR A 133 -0.96 -15.35 -29.95
N TYR A 134 -0.19 -14.30 -29.67
CA TYR A 134 -0.69 -13.05 -29.05
C TYR A 134 -0.31 -11.78 -29.82
N LEU A 135 0.20 -11.90 -31.06
CA LEU A 135 0.57 -10.74 -31.87
C LEU A 135 -0.66 -10.18 -32.60
N ASP A 136 -0.98 -8.92 -32.35
CA ASP A 136 -1.85 -8.14 -33.23
C ASP A 136 -1.04 -7.71 -34.47
N LEU A 137 -1.13 -8.52 -35.53
CA LEU A 137 -0.37 -8.29 -36.75
C LEU A 137 -0.79 -7.00 -37.47
N ASP A 138 -2.06 -6.62 -37.41
CA ASP A 138 -2.56 -5.47 -38.17
C ASP A 138 -2.09 -4.17 -37.51
N ALA A 139 -2.14 -4.10 -36.17
CA ALA A 139 -1.57 -3.00 -35.41
C ALA A 139 -0.04 -2.90 -35.60
N PHE A 140 0.66 -4.04 -35.62
CA PHE A 140 2.10 -4.09 -35.87
C PHE A 140 2.46 -3.55 -37.26
N MET A 141 1.77 -4.02 -38.31
CA MET A 141 1.99 -3.56 -39.68
C MET A 141 1.73 -2.05 -39.83
N ALA A 142 0.63 -1.55 -39.25
CA ALA A 142 0.31 -0.13 -39.28
C ALA A 142 1.35 0.74 -38.56
N ALA A 143 1.84 0.31 -37.39
CA ALA A 143 2.85 1.04 -36.62
C ALA A 143 4.20 1.14 -37.34
N HIS A 144 4.52 0.15 -38.17
CA HIS A 144 5.77 0.09 -38.94
C HIS A 144 5.62 0.50 -40.42
N GLY A 145 4.43 0.93 -40.84
CA GLY A 145 4.16 1.35 -42.22
C GLY A 145 4.25 0.22 -43.26
N LEU A 146 4.05 -1.03 -42.83
CA LEU A 146 4.11 -2.22 -43.67
C LEU A 146 2.71 -2.54 -44.20
N THR A 147 2.61 -2.93 -45.48
CA THR A 147 1.32 -3.22 -46.12
C THR A 147 1.24 -4.60 -46.76
N THR A 148 2.39 -5.20 -47.08
CA THR A 148 2.48 -6.50 -47.75
C THR A 148 3.37 -7.48 -46.99
N VAL A 149 3.31 -8.76 -47.39
CA VAL A 149 4.18 -9.83 -46.85
C VAL A 149 5.63 -9.56 -47.22
N GLU A 150 5.85 -9.06 -48.43
CA GLU A 150 7.14 -8.68 -48.99
C GLU A 150 7.74 -7.53 -48.17
N ASP A 151 6.97 -6.50 -47.83
CA ASP A 151 7.41 -5.42 -46.93
C ASP A 151 7.89 -5.99 -45.59
N LEU A 152 7.16 -6.97 -45.05
CA LEU A 152 7.54 -7.67 -43.82
C LEU A 152 8.89 -8.38 -44.00
N ARG A 153 9.07 -9.17 -45.05
CA ARG A 153 10.33 -9.91 -45.30
C ARG A 153 11.52 -8.99 -45.52
N GLU A 154 11.32 -7.82 -46.13
CA GLU A 154 12.36 -6.82 -46.36
C GLU A 154 12.67 -6.00 -45.10
N ALA A 155 11.68 -5.78 -44.23
CA ALA A 155 11.82 -4.96 -43.04
C ALA A 155 12.72 -5.57 -41.96
N GLY A 156 12.92 -6.90 -41.94
CA GLY A 156 13.94 -7.51 -41.09
C GLY A 156 13.77 -8.98 -40.78
N GLU A 157 14.64 -9.46 -39.89
CA GLU A 157 14.58 -10.81 -39.33
C GLU A 157 13.69 -10.83 -38.09
N TYR A 158 12.62 -11.63 -38.12
CA TYR A 158 11.72 -11.77 -36.98
C TYR A 158 12.14 -12.93 -36.11
N LEU A 159 12.28 -12.66 -34.82
CA LEU A 159 12.58 -13.65 -33.80
C LEU A 159 11.32 -13.96 -33.01
N ARG A 160 11.01 -15.25 -32.86
CA ARG A 160 10.03 -15.75 -31.90
C ARG A 160 10.77 -16.26 -30.68
N THR A 161 10.50 -15.64 -29.53
CA THR A 161 10.97 -16.14 -28.24
C THR A 161 9.81 -16.83 -27.53
N GLU A 162 9.95 -18.13 -27.31
CA GLU A 162 9.06 -18.92 -26.45
C GLU A 162 9.66 -18.99 -25.05
N VAL A 163 8.93 -18.46 -24.07
CA VAL A 163 9.27 -18.54 -22.66
C VAL A 163 8.33 -19.54 -22.01
N ARG A 164 8.87 -20.68 -21.54
CA ARG A 164 8.12 -21.62 -20.71
C ARG A 164 8.43 -21.36 -19.25
N LEU A 165 7.40 -21.14 -18.47
CA LEU A 165 7.50 -21.01 -17.04
C LEU A 165 7.45 -22.40 -16.40
N ARG A 166 8.29 -22.61 -15.39
CA ARG A 166 8.30 -23.81 -14.57
C ARG A 166 6.97 -23.93 -13.85
N ARG A 167 6.37 -25.11 -13.89
CA ARG A 167 5.18 -25.38 -13.08
C ARG A 167 5.56 -25.38 -11.60
N PRO A 168 4.92 -24.55 -10.74
CA PRO A 168 5.18 -24.58 -9.33
C PRO A 168 4.78 -25.93 -8.72
N PRO A 169 5.49 -26.40 -7.67
CA PRO A 169 5.05 -27.56 -6.91
C PRO A 169 3.69 -27.28 -6.25
N PRO A 170 2.90 -28.32 -5.89
CA PRO A 170 1.67 -28.12 -5.13
C PRO A 170 1.96 -27.40 -3.81
N PHE A 171 1.19 -26.36 -3.51
CA PHE A 171 1.28 -25.64 -2.25
C PHE A 171 0.84 -26.52 -1.07
N ASP A 172 1.69 -26.58 -0.03
CA ASP A 172 1.38 -27.23 1.25
C ASP A 172 1.35 -26.18 2.38
N PRO A 173 0.18 -25.83 2.92
CA PRO A 173 0.07 -24.84 4.00
C PRO A 173 0.64 -25.31 5.35
N ALA A 174 0.94 -26.61 5.50
CA ALA A 174 1.59 -27.15 6.69
C ALA A 174 3.12 -27.05 6.62
N ASP A 175 3.70 -26.78 5.45
CA ASP A 175 5.14 -26.65 5.26
C ASP A 175 5.68 -25.44 6.06
N PRO A 176 6.66 -25.64 6.97
CA PRO A 176 7.27 -24.53 7.69
C PRO A 176 7.95 -23.50 6.79
N ASP A 177 8.39 -23.87 5.58
CA ASP A 177 9.06 -22.94 4.65
C ASP A 177 8.10 -21.90 4.05
N ASN A 178 6.78 -22.17 4.11
CA ASN A 178 5.71 -21.27 3.68
C ASN A 178 5.30 -20.27 4.78
N VAL A 179 5.88 -20.37 5.99
CA VAL A 179 5.62 -19.42 7.07
C VAL A 179 6.57 -18.24 6.95
N ARG A 180 6.00 -17.03 6.94
CA ARG A 180 6.75 -15.76 6.87
C ARG A 180 6.29 -14.84 7.98
N THR A 181 7.23 -14.14 8.60
CA THR A 181 6.93 -13.05 9.53
C THR A 181 7.02 -11.73 8.78
N VAL A 182 5.90 -11.01 8.72
CA VAL A 182 5.78 -9.73 8.01
C VAL A 182 5.73 -8.60 9.03
N ALA A 183 6.67 -7.66 8.91
CA ALA A 183 6.70 -6.47 9.75
C ALA A 183 5.76 -5.40 9.18
N VAL A 184 4.78 -4.98 9.98
CA VAL A 184 3.81 -3.94 9.61
C VAL A 184 3.80 -2.86 10.69
N THR A 185 3.71 -1.59 10.30
CA THR A 185 3.52 -0.49 11.25
C THR A 185 2.10 0.02 11.11
N ALA A 186 1.27 -0.14 12.14
CA ALA A 186 -0.09 0.38 12.15
C ALA A 186 -0.12 1.81 12.70
N ALA A 187 -0.75 2.72 11.97
CA ALA A 187 -1.05 4.07 12.43
C ALA A 187 -2.51 4.12 12.92
N VAL A 188 -2.68 4.07 14.24
CA VAL A 188 -3.99 4.06 14.90
C VAL A 188 -4.43 5.48 15.20
N LEU A 189 -5.62 5.81 14.73
CA LEU A 189 -6.27 7.11 14.87
C LEU A 189 -7.54 6.95 15.69
N VAL A 190 -7.58 7.58 16.87
CA VAL A 190 -8.73 7.55 17.77
C VAL A 190 -9.80 8.47 17.21
N SER A 191 -10.96 7.89 16.89
CA SER A 191 -12.06 8.58 16.21
C SER A 191 -13.36 8.48 17.00
N ASP A 192 -14.23 9.46 16.78
CA ASP A 192 -15.61 9.42 17.25
C ASP A 192 -16.44 8.55 16.30
N PRO A 193 -17.18 7.54 16.79
CA PRO A 193 -18.02 6.70 15.94
C PRO A 193 -19.14 7.47 15.22
N THR A 194 -19.46 8.70 15.64
CA THR A 194 -20.45 9.56 14.98
C THR A 194 -19.88 10.34 13.79
N ASP A 195 -18.55 10.42 13.63
CA ASP A 195 -17.88 11.12 12.53
C ASP A 195 -16.87 10.23 11.79
N VAL A 196 -17.39 9.23 11.08
CA VAL A 196 -16.61 8.33 10.22
C VAL A 196 -15.89 9.10 9.10
N LYS A 197 -16.45 10.25 8.68
CA LYS A 197 -15.84 11.10 7.64
C LYS A 197 -14.57 11.78 8.17
N ALA A 198 -14.51 12.15 9.44
CA ALA A 198 -13.29 12.63 10.06
C ALA A 198 -12.23 11.52 10.13
N ALA A 199 -12.61 10.29 10.49
CA ALA A 199 -11.70 9.14 10.50
C ALA A 199 -11.07 8.89 9.11
N LEU A 200 -11.88 8.89 8.05
CA LEU A 200 -11.42 8.77 6.65
C LEU A 200 -10.44 9.89 6.27
N ARG A 201 -10.76 11.14 6.64
CA ARG A 201 -9.90 12.29 6.35
C ARG A 201 -8.57 12.21 7.10
N ALA A 202 -8.60 11.85 8.37
CA ALA A 202 -7.40 11.70 9.19
C ALA A 202 -6.49 10.60 8.62
N ALA A 203 -7.04 9.43 8.26
CA ALA A 203 -6.29 8.36 7.62
C ALA A 203 -5.67 8.79 6.28
N GLY A 204 -6.44 9.50 5.43
CA GLY A 204 -5.93 10.05 4.17
C GLY A 204 -4.81 11.07 4.36
N LEU A 205 -4.91 11.93 5.38
CA LEU A 205 -3.85 12.87 5.74
C LEU A 205 -2.58 12.16 6.20
N VAL A 206 -2.70 11.12 7.03
CA VAL A 206 -1.55 10.29 7.46
C VAL A 206 -0.88 9.62 6.27
N ALA A 207 -1.65 8.99 5.37
CA ALA A 207 -1.12 8.34 4.19
C ALA A 207 -0.41 9.34 3.25
N ALA A 208 -1.03 10.50 3.02
CA ALA A 208 -0.44 11.55 2.18
C ALA A 208 0.85 12.12 2.81
N ALA A 209 0.83 12.36 4.12
CA ALA A 209 1.98 12.87 4.86
C ALA A 209 3.15 11.87 4.91
N ALA A 210 2.85 10.57 4.98
CA ALA A 210 3.88 9.54 5.08
C ALA A 210 4.40 9.04 3.72
N ARG A 211 3.82 9.47 2.59
CA ARG A 211 4.13 8.97 1.24
C ARG A 211 5.62 8.91 0.92
N ASP A 212 6.37 9.95 1.28
CA ASP A 212 7.79 10.08 0.94
C ASP A 212 8.72 9.54 2.04
N ARG A 213 8.18 8.89 3.08
CA ARG A 213 9.03 8.29 4.13
C ARG A 213 9.79 7.09 3.54
N PRO A 214 11.07 6.93 3.92
CA PRO A 214 11.84 5.77 3.50
C PRO A 214 11.17 4.50 4.01
N LEU A 215 11.02 3.51 3.12
CA LEU A 215 10.47 2.21 3.43
C LEU A 215 11.62 1.26 3.76
N PRO A 216 11.61 0.59 4.92
CA PRO A 216 12.61 -0.42 5.20
C PRO A 216 12.42 -1.60 4.24
N PRO A 217 13.50 -2.33 3.92
CA PRO A 217 13.42 -3.51 3.07
C PRO A 217 12.51 -4.57 3.71
N SER A 218 11.73 -5.24 2.88
CA SER A 218 10.90 -6.38 3.28
C SER A 218 11.44 -7.67 2.66
N THR A 219 11.32 -8.78 3.37
CA THR A 219 11.56 -10.14 2.85
C THR A 219 10.29 -10.80 2.32
N PHE A 220 9.16 -10.09 2.37
CA PHE A 220 7.84 -10.52 1.94
C PHE A 220 7.18 -9.36 1.19
N GLY A 221 6.90 -9.59 -0.10
CA GLY A 221 6.35 -8.60 -1.01
C GLY A 221 7.23 -7.36 -1.17
N VAL A 222 6.70 -6.37 -1.89
CA VAL A 222 7.30 -5.05 -2.00
C VAL A 222 6.56 -4.13 -1.04
N ARG A 223 7.24 -3.58 -0.04
CA ARG A 223 6.62 -2.58 0.84
C ARG A 223 6.32 -1.32 0.04
N THR A 224 5.06 -0.88 0.04
CA THR A 224 4.56 0.28 -0.72
C THR A 224 4.10 1.43 0.18
N ALA A 225 3.81 1.15 1.45
CA ALA A 225 3.43 2.18 2.43
C ALA A 225 4.16 2.00 3.76
N PRO A 226 4.49 3.11 4.44
CA PRO A 226 5.12 3.05 5.76
C PRO A 226 4.13 2.65 6.85
N TYR A 227 2.84 2.97 6.69
CA TYR A 227 1.81 2.74 7.69
C TYR A 227 0.58 2.06 7.12
N ALA A 228 0.05 1.09 7.86
CA ALA A 228 -1.31 0.58 7.70
C ALA A 228 -2.27 1.44 8.54
N PRO A 229 -3.22 2.18 7.95
CA PRO A 229 -4.12 3.02 8.72
C PRO A 229 -5.15 2.21 9.50
N VAL A 230 -5.36 2.57 10.77
CA VAL A 230 -6.36 1.95 11.66
C VAL A 230 -7.20 3.06 12.27
N ALA A 231 -8.52 2.94 12.23
CA ALA A 231 -9.45 3.86 12.89
C ALA A 231 -10.00 3.19 14.16
N ALA A 232 -9.59 3.66 15.34
CA ALA A 232 -10.04 3.17 16.62
C ALA A 232 -11.21 4.02 17.16
N PHE A 233 -12.40 3.46 17.17
CA PHE A 233 -13.61 4.12 17.63
C PHE A 233 -13.81 3.95 19.12
N THR A 234 -13.96 5.07 19.83
CA THR A 234 -14.23 5.07 21.27
C THR A 234 -15.63 4.53 21.59
N PRO A 235 -15.84 3.92 22.77
CA PRO A 235 -17.17 3.49 23.21
C PRO A 235 -18.02 4.72 23.52
N HIS A 236 -18.89 5.11 22.59
CA HIS A 236 -19.92 6.11 22.81
C HIS A 236 -21.30 5.44 22.81
N PRO A 237 -22.23 5.84 23.69
CA PRO A 237 -23.62 5.42 23.55
C PRO A 237 -24.10 5.90 22.18
N GLN A 238 -24.43 4.94 21.30
CA GLN A 238 -24.94 5.26 19.98
C GLN A 238 -26.16 6.14 20.16
N ALA A 239 -26.08 7.41 19.73
CA ALA A 239 -27.28 8.23 19.65
C ALA A 239 -28.27 7.50 18.74
N ALA A 240 -29.56 7.52 19.07
CA ALA A 240 -30.60 6.84 18.28
C ALA A 240 -30.62 7.26 16.78
N ASN A 241 -29.96 8.36 16.44
CA ASN A 241 -29.81 8.91 15.09
C ASN A 241 -28.44 8.65 14.44
N GLN A 242 -27.63 7.71 14.94
CA GLN A 242 -26.39 7.34 14.24
C GLN A 242 -26.75 6.69 12.90
N ALA A 243 -26.39 7.35 11.80
CA ALA A 243 -26.81 6.95 10.46
C ALA A 243 -26.13 5.65 9.97
N LEU A 244 -25.02 5.22 10.59
CA LEU A 244 -24.27 4.02 10.21
C LEU A 244 -24.06 3.08 11.40
N THR A 245 -24.35 1.80 11.18
CA THR A 245 -24.12 0.67 12.07
C THR A 245 -22.65 0.22 12.04
N LYS A 246 -22.17 -0.51 13.06
CA LYS A 246 -20.80 -1.04 13.07
C LYS A 246 -20.43 -1.82 11.79
N PRO A 247 -21.29 -2.72 11.25
CA PRO A 247 -20.99 -3.41 9.99
C PRO A 247 -20.86 -2.48 8.78
N GLU A 248 -21.66 -1.41 8.71
CA GLU A 248 -21.59 -0.42 7.63
C GLU A 248 -20.30 0.41 7.72
N ILE A 249 -19.91 0.83 8.94
CA ILE A 249 -18.63 1.49 9.20
C ILE A 249 -17.49 0.57 8.79
N THR A 250 -17.56 -0.72 9.17
CA THR A 250 -16.53 -1.69 8.82
C THR A 250 -16.38 -1.80 7.31
N THR A 251 -17.48 -2.02 6.59
CA THR A 251 -17.48 -2.16 5.13
C THR A 251 -16.90 -0.93 4.44
N LEU A 252 -17.30 0.27 4.90
CA LEU A 252 -16.84 1.54 4.35
C LEU A 252 -15.32 1.72 4.53
N LEU A 253 -14.81 1.47 5.74
CA LEU A 253 -13.40 1.68 6.06
C LEU A 253 -12.51 0.61 5.43
N THR A 254 -12.92 -0.67 5.45
CA THR A 254 -12.15 -1.73 4.80
C THR A 254 -12.07 -1.51 3.30
N GLY A 255 -13.14 -1.00 2.68
CA GLY A 255 -13.13 -0.62 1.25
C GLY A 255 -12.19 0.54 0.94
N ALA A 256 -11.84 1.36 1.94
CA ALA A 256 -10.85 2.43 1.85
C ALA A 256 -9.44 2.00 2.30
N GLY A 257 -9.21 0.71 2.59
CA GLY A 257 -7.91 0.21 3.06
C GLY A 257 -7.61 0.51 4.53
N ILE A 258 -8.62 0.87 5.33
CA ILE A 258 -8.47 1.26 6.74
C ILE A 258 -9.06 0.17 7.63
N ALA A 259 -8.29 -0.29 8.63
CA ALA A 259 -8.80 -1.27 9.58
C ALA A 259 -9.65 -0.58 10.67
N PRO A 260 -10.96 -0.90 10.79
CA PRO A 260 -11.81 -0.38 11.85
C PRO A 260 -11.58 -1.16 13.15
N LEU A 261 -11.43 -0.47 14.26
CA LEU A 261 -11.30 -1.07 15.58
C LEU A 261 -12.32 -0.45 16.53
N PHE A 262 -13.14 -1.26 17.19
CA PHE A 262 -14.17 -0.77 18.11
C PHE A 262 -13.76 -1.07 19.55
N LEU A 263 -13.42 -0.03 20.29
CA LEU A 263 -12.99 -0.12 21.69
C LEU A 263 -14.19 -0.40 22.61
N THR A 264 -13.92 -1.01 23.76
CA THR A 264 -14.93 -1.47 24.74
C THR A 264 -15.02 -0.58 25.96
#